data_AF-A0A922LVT0-F1
#
_entry.id   AF-A0A922LVT0-F1
#
_cell.length_a   1.000
_cell.length_b   1.000
_cell.length_c   1.000
_cell.angle_alpha   90.00
_cell.angle_beta   90.00
_cell.angle_gamma   90.00
#
_symmetry.space_group_name_H-M   'P 1'
#
loop_
_entity.id
_entity.type
_entity.pdbx_description
1 polymer ?
#
loop_
_entity_poly.entity_id
_entity_poly.type
_entity_poly.pdbx_seq_one_letter_code
_entity_poly.pdbx_strand_id
1 'polypeptide(L)'
;MREKYLISIHRGHVNAELPFISSTGAYPPESCIFGEGLNLAAFISLICSFFWYLIALERTKFMGIHQPKCVLNFMLLLSLVASIGLTLVGNFQQVNVELIHDIGAGMSFFGTTIYIILCALVSKRYLGTHWCIWAFRLLLGIMAGITSSFFSICHTVSRINFNGTQEESLTYRHPGQGGFSFYLCSTSFEWAAGFIIIMFFITWAYEFRSYALQLPQIVRKHPSESDIYSLKS
;
A
#
# COMPACT_ATOMS: atom_id res chain seq x y z
N MET A 1 -24.88 7.06 18.16
CA MET A 1 -23.59 7.36 18.84
C MET A 1 -22.75 8.39 18.07
N ARG A 2 -22.61 8.26 16.74
CA ARG A 2 -21.79 9.15 15.88
C ARG A 2 -22.21 10.63 15.86
N GLU A 3 -23.52 10.93 15.90
CA GLU A 3 -24.03 12.32 15.92
C GLU A 3 -23.69 13.08 17.20
N LYS A 4 -23.76 12.43 18.37
CA LYS A 4 -23.44 13.05 19.66
C LYS A 4 -21.96 13.40 19.79
N TYR A 5 -21.07 12.54 19.26
CA TYR A 5 -19.63 12.78 19.24
C TYR A 5 -19.27 13.99 18.37
N LEU A 6 -19.83 14.07 17.16
CA LEU A 6 -19.60 15.22 16.27
C LEU A 6 -20.16 16.54 16.86
N ILE A 7 -21.33 16.50 17.50
CA ILE A 7 -21.89 17.66 18.22
C ILE A 7 -21.01 18.04 19.42
N SER A 8 -20.49 17.06 20.15
CA SER A 8 -19.59 17.28 21.31
C SER A 8 -18.26 17.89 20.89
N ILE A 9 -17.69 17.45 19.76
CA ILE A 9 -16.50 18.06 19.14
C ILE A 9 -16.81 19.49 18.68
N HIS A 10 -17.91 19.67 17.96
CA HIS A 10 -18.28 20.97 17.42
C HIS A 10 -18.57 22.01 18.52
N ARG A 11 -19.07 21.56 19.67
CA ARG A 11 -19.29 22.39 20.86
C ARG A 11 -18.05 22.52 21.77
N GLY A 12 -16.91 21.93 21.39
CA GLY A 12 -15.67 21.99 22.18
C GLY A 12 -15.72 21.24 23.52
N HIS A 13 -16.70 20.34 23.69
CA HIS A 13 -16.82 19.54 24.92
C HIS A 13 -15.84 18.37 24.96
N VAL A 14 -15.39 17.88 23.79
CA VAL A 14 -14.36 16.82 23.66
C VAL A 14 -13.45 17.13 22.47
N ASN A 15 -12.19 16.72 22.54
CA ASN A 15 -11.27 16.83 21.42
C ASN A 15 -11.59 15.77 20.36
N ALA A 16 -11.35 16.07 19.07
CA ALA A 16 -11.44 15.04 18.04
C ALA A 16 -10.14 14.21 18.02
N GLU A 17 -10.24 12.96 18.47
CA GLU A 17 -9.09 12.07 18.71
C GLU A 17 -8.84 11.11 17.53
N LEU A 18 -8.50 11.60 16.33
CA LEU A 18 -7.99 10.73 15.27
C LEU A 18 -6.83 11.39 14.50
N PRO A 19 -5.57 11.16 14.93
CA PRO A 19 -4.40 11.68 14.24
C PRO A 19 -4.14 10.91 12.94
N PHE A 20 -3.28 11.47 12.08
CA PHE A 20 -2.73 10.69 10.97
C PHE A 20 -1.94 9.49 11.51
N ILE A 21 -1.90 8.41 10.75
CA ILE A 21 -1.09 7.23 11.05
C ILE A 21 0.38 7.66 11.18
N SER A 22 0.87 8.47 10.23
CA SER A 22 2.24 9.00 10.23
C SER A 22 2.56 9.84 11.48
N SER A 23 1.58 10.60 12.00
CA SER A 23 1.76 11.42 13.21
C SER A 23 2.01 10.56 14.47
N THR A 24 1.52 9.30 14.49
CA THR A 24 1.77 8.39 15.63
C THR A 24 3.22 7.93 15.73
N GLY A 25 4.00 8.07 14.65
CA GLY A 25 5.43 7.76 14.57
C GLY A 25 6.29 8.98 14.26
N ALA A 26 5.89 10.18 14.69
CA ALA A 26 6.58 11.41 14.34
C ALA A 26 7.88 11.64 15.13
N TYR A 27 7.93 11.24 16.40
CA TYR A 27 9.05 11.51 17.31
C TYR A 27 9.63 10.20 17.89
N PRO A 28 10.92 10.16 18.30
CA PRO A 28 11.47 9.01 18.99
C PRO A 28 10.90 8.85 20.41
N PRO A 29 10.72 7.61 20.90
CA PRO A 29 11.09 6.34 20.27
C PRO A 29 10.07 5.78 19.27
N GLU A 30 8.87 6.35 19.18
CA GLU A 30 7.77 5.83 18.37
C GLU A 30 8.12 5.80 16.88
N SER A 31 8.84 6.82 16.40
CA SER A 31 9.29 6.92 15.01
C SER A 31 10.23 5.79 14.58
N CYS A 32 11.05 5.27 15.50
CA CYS A 32 11.92 4.13 15.22
C CYS A 32 11.11 2.84 15.06
N ILE A 33 10.10 2.62 15.92
CA ILE A 33 9.22 1.45 15.86
C ILE A 33 8.36 1.50 14.60
N PHE A 34 7.82 2.68 14.29
CA PHE A 34 7.02 2.92 13.09
C PHE A 34 7.85 2.70 11.81
N GLY A 35 9.06 3.25 11.76
CA GLY A 35 9.97 3.07 10.63
C GLY A 35 10.34 1.60 10.40
N GLU A 36 10.70 0.87 11.46
CA GLU A 36 10.99 -0.57 11.36
C GLU A 36 9.77 -1.36 10.86
N GLY A 37 8.59 -1.05 11.39
CA GLY A 37 7.33 -1.67 10.95
C GLY A 37 7.05 -1.46 9.47
N LEU A 38 7.21 -0.23 8.95
CA LEU A 38 6.99 0.07 7.54
C LEU A 38 8.07 -0.51 6.63
N ASN A 39 9.33 -0.54 7.06
CA ASN A 39 10.42 -1.19 6.31
C ASN A 39 10.19 -2.69 6.18
N LEU A 40 9.78 -3.37 7.26
CA LEU A 40 9.43 -4.78 7.24
C LEU A 40 8.21 -5.04 6.35
N ALA A 41 7.18 -4.19 6.44
CA ALA A 41 6.00 -4.29 5.59
C ALA A 41 6.34 -4.12 4.10
N ALA A 42 7.23 -3.18 3.76
CA ALA A 42 7.73 -2.99 2.40
C ALA A 42 8.42 -4.25 1.85
N PHE A 43 9.31 -4.84 2.65
CA PHE A 43 10.02 -6.07 2.28
C PHE A 43 9.07 -7.26 2.07
N ILE A 44 8.17 -7.50 3.02
CA ILE A 44 7.18 -8.57 2.94
C ILE A 44 6.25 -8.37 1.72
N SER A 45 5.77 -7.15 1.51
CA SER A 45 4.94 -6.79 0.35
C SER A 45 5.62 -7.14 -0.97
N LEU A 46 6.89 -6.74 -1.13
CA LEU A 46 7.65 -7.02 -2.34
C LEU A 46 7.85 -8.53 -2.58
N ILE A 47 8.17 -9.29 -1.52
CA ILE A 47 8.30 -10.75 -1.60
C ILE A 47 6.97 -11.40 -1.97
N CYS A 48 5.88 -11.02 -1.32
CA CYS A 48 4.55 -11.54 -1.61
C CYS A 48 4.16 -11.25 -3.07
N SER A 49 4.40 -10.03 -3.57
CA SER A 49 4.16 -9.66 -4.96
C SER A 49 5.01 -10.49 -5.93
N PHE A 50 6.26 -10.78 -5.58
CA PHE A 50 7.14 -11.64 -6.37
C PHE A 50 6.63 -13.09 -6.42
N PHE A 51 6.21 -13.66 -5.29
CA PHE A 51 5.60 -14.99 -5.28
C PHE A 51 4.29 -15.03 -6.04
N TRP A 52 3.45 -14.01 -5.90
CA TRP A 52 2.21 -13.90 -6.66
C TRP A 52 2.47 -13.84 -8.17
N TYR A 53 3.51 -13.12 -8.61
CA TYR A 53 3.95 -13.10 -10.00
C TYR A 53 4.34 -14.50 -10.51
N LEU A 54 5.13 -15.25 -9.75
CA LEU A 54 5.52 -16.62 -10.12
C LEU A 54 4.30 -17.54 -10.21
N ILE A 55 3.39 -17.45 -9.24
CA ILE A 55 2.13 -18.20 -9.22
C ILE A 55 1.30 -17.86 -10.46
N ALA A 56 1.18 -16.59 -10.83
CA ALA A 56 0.43 -16.17 -12.00
C ALA A 56 1.02 -16.73 -13.31
N LEU A 57 2.35 -16.76 -13.44
CA LEU A 57 3.02 -17.38 -14.58
C LEU A 57 2.78 -18.89 -14.65
N GLU A 58 2.92 -19.60 -13.53
CA GLU A 58 2.76 -21.06 -13.51
C GLU A 58 1.29 -21.45 -13.78
N ARG A 59 0.33 -20.75 -13.19
CA ARG A 59 -1.09 -20.99 -13.44
C ARG A 59 -1.47 -20.77 -14.89
N THR A 60 -1.03 -19.66 -15.49
CA THR A 60 -1.34 -19.38 -16.91
C THR A 60 -0.73 -20.42 -17.85
N LYS A 61 0.48 -20.91 -17.53
CA LYS A 61 1.13 -22.02 -18.23
C LYS A 61 0.32 -23.32 -18.09
N PHE A 62 -0.07 -23.68 -16.87
CA PHE A 62 -0.87 -24.88 -16.60
C PHE A 62 -2.23 -24.86 -17.32
N MET A 63 -2.88 -23.69 -17.38
CA MET A 63 -4.16 -23.51 -18.07
C MET A 63 -4.04 -23.45 -19.60
N GLY A 64 -2.82 -23.46 -20.17
CA GLY A 64 -2.59 -23.33 -21.61
C GLY A 64 -2.96 -21.96 -22.19
N ILE A 65 -3.01 -20.91 -21.35
CA ILE A 65 -3.39 -19.55 -21.75
C ILE A 65 -2.13 -18.72 -22.03
N HIS A 66 -2.20 -17.80 -23.00
CA HIS A 66 -1.12 -16.85 -23.26
C HIS A 66 -0.82 -16.00 -22.01
N GLN A 67 0.44 -16.04 -21.56
CA GLN A 67 0.86 -15.38 -20.34
C GLN A 67 0.88 -13.85 -20.51
N PRO A 68 0.21 -13.07 -19.65
CA PRO A 68 0.21 -11.60 -19.73
C PRO A 68 1.51 -11.00 -19.15
N LYS A 69 2.68 -11.41 -19.66
CA LYS A 69 4.00 -11.08 -19.09
C LYS A 69 4.24 -9.58 -18.92
N CYS A 70 3.82 -8.77 -19.89
CA CYS A 70 3.98 -7.31 -19.81
C CYS A 70 3.22 -6.73 -18.60
N VAL A 71 1.96 -7.11 -18.41
CA VAL A 71 1.15 -6.66 -17.28
C VAL A 71 1.72 -7.18 -15.96
N LEU A 72 2.13 -8.44 -15.91
CA LEU A 72 2.73 -9.04 -14.70
C LEU A 72 4.05 -8.36 -14.30
N ASN A 73 4.92 -8.04 -15.26
CA ASN A 73 6.16 -7.30 -15.01
C ASN A 73 5.87 -5.86 -14.55
N PHE A 74 4.88 -5.20 -15.16
CA PHE A 74 4.45 -3.87 -14.73
C PHE A 74 3.90 -3.88 -13.29
N MET A 75 3.14 -4.91 -12.93
CA MET A 75 2.68 -5.10 -11.55
C MET A 75 3.85 -5.27 -10.57
N LEU A 76 4.89 -6.03 -10.92
CA LEU A 76 6.09 -6.11 -10.09
C LEU A 76 6.78 -4.76 -9.91
N LEU A 77 6.90 -3.97 -10.99
CA LEU A 77 7.44 -2.62 -10.91
C LEU A 77 6.59 -1.73 -10.00
N LEU A 78 5.27 -1.78 -10.11
CA LEU A 78 4.37 -1.04 -9.21
C LEU A 78 4.56 -1.45 -7.75
N SER A 79 4.71 -2.75 -7.47
CA SER A 79 4.98 -3.23 -6.11
C SER A 79 6.33 -2.74 -5.61
N LEU A 80 7.36 -2.70 -6.45
CA LEU A 80 8.67 -2.18 -6.09
C LEU A 80 8.59 -0.68 -5.74
N VAL A 81 7.94 0.11 -6.60
CA VAL A 81 7.70 1.54 -6.38
C VAL A 81 6.91 1.78 -5.09
N ALA A 82 5.83 1.03 -4.86
CA ALA A 82 5.04 1.14 -3.63
C ALA A 82 5.84 0.74 -2.38
N SER A 83 6.72 -0.26 -2.49
CA SER A 83 7.58 -0.69 -1.38
C SER A 83 8.64 0.36 -1.06
N ILE A 84 9.25 0.98 -2.07
CA ILE A 84 10.13 2.15 -1.87
C ILE A 84 9.34 3.30 -1.22
N GLY A 85 8.08 3.50 -1.63
CA GLY A 85 7.20 4.47 -0.99
C GLY A 85 7.06 4.23 0.52
N LEU A 86 6.82 2.99 0.93
CA LEU A 86 6.67 2.62 2.34
C LEU A 86 7.97 2.86 3.12
N THR A 87 9.14 2.56 2.53
CA THR A 87 10.41 2.87 3.19
C THR A 87 10.65 4.37 3.30
N LEU A 88 10.23 5.18 2.32
CA LEU A 88 10.31 6.64 2.44
C LEU A 88 9.44 7.15 3.59
N VAL A 89 8.18 6.70 3.68
CA VAL A 89 7.25 7.08 4.77
C VAL A 89 7.82 6.70 6.14
N GLY A 90 8.40 5.51 6.27
CA GLY A 90 8.92 5.00 7.54
C GLY A 90 10.18 5.72 8.03
N ASN A 91 11.04 6.19 7.12
CA ASN A 91 12.35 6.76 7.49
C ASN A 91 12.39 8.29 7.40
N PHE A 92 11.52 8.93 6.63
CA PHE A 92 11.41 10.39 6.53
C PHE A 92 10.12 10.82 7.19
N GLN A 93 10.18 11.16 8.49
CA GLN A 93 9.00 11.57 9.25
C GLN A 93 8.42 12.86 8.65
N GLN A 94 7.09 12.92 8.59
CA GLN A 94 6.37 14.03 7.95
C GLN A 94 6.70 15.39 8.59
N VAL A 95 6.92 15.43 9.91
CA VAL A 95 7.30 16.63 10.66
C VAL A 95 8.71 17.14 10.34
N ASN A 96 9.60 16.27 9.86
CA ASN A 96 11.00 16.60 9.58
C ASN A 96 11.23 16.90 8.09
N VAL A 97 10.71 16.03 7.20
CA VAL A 97 10.94 16.11 5.75
C VAL A 97 9.65 15.77 4.98
N GLU A 98 8.64 16.64 5.13
CA GLU A 98 7.29 16.44 4.58
C GLU A 98 7.29 16.08 3.09
N LEU A 99 8.06 16.77 2.26
CA LEU A 99 8.05 16.54 0.81
C LEU A 99 8.40 15.08 0.45
N ILE A 100 9.43 14.52 1.08
CA ILE A 100 9.85 13.14 0.82
C ILE A 100 8.82 12.17 1.38
N HIS A 101 8.28 12.47 2.56
CA HIS A 101 7.21 11.69 3.19
C HIS A 101 5.99 11.59 2.28
N ASP A 102 5.49 12.71 1.79
CA ASP A 102 4.27 12.80 0.97
C ASP A 102 4.48 12.14 -0.40
N ILE A 103 5.67 12.24 -1.00
CA ILE A 103 6.04 11.46 -2.20
C ILE A 103 5.96 9.96 -1.89
N GLY A 104 6.53 9.52 -0.78
CA GLY A 104 6.48 8.13 -0.34
C GLY A 104 5.06 7.63 -0.08
N ALA A 105 4.23 8.45 0.56
CA ALA A 105 2.82 8.15 0.82
C ALA A 105 2.04 8.01 -0.49
N GLY A 106 2.26 8.91 -1.45
CA GLY A 106 1.68 8.84 -2.78
C GLY A 106 2.08 7.56 -3.54
N MET A 107 3.38 7.24 -3.55
CA MET A 107 3.89 6.00 -4.16
C MET A 107 3.25 4.76 -3.53
N SER A 108 3.11 4.74 -2.21
CA SER A 108 2.54 3.61 -1.46
C SER A 108 1.05 3.44 -1.72
N PHE A 109 0.25 4.48 -1.50
CA PHE A 109 -1.21 4.40 -1.59
C PHE A 109 -1.68 4.18 -3.03
N PHE A 110 -1.22 5.01 -3.97
CA PHE A 110 -1.67 4.91 -5.36
C PHE A 110 -1.02 3.73 -6.08
N GLY A 111 0.27 3.46 -5.84
CA GLY A 111 0.96 2.30 -6.41
C GLY A 111 0.30 0.98 -5.99
N THR A 112 0.01 0.84 -4.70
CA THR A 112 -0.70 -0.36 -4.20
C THR A 112 -2.14 -0.43 -4.70
N THR A 113 -2.87 0.70 -4.77
CA THR A 113 -4.23 0.71 -5.32
C THR A 113 -4.29 0.20 -6.75
N ILE A 114 -3.41 0.73 -7.63
CA ILE A 114 -3.33 0.28 -9.03
C ILE A 114 -2.97 -1.21 -9.08
N TYR A 115 -2.02 -1.64 -8.24
CA TYR A 115 -1.65 -3.05 -8.13
C TYR A 115 -2.86 -3.94 -7.76
N ILE A 116 -3.66 -3.55 -6.76
CA ILE A 116 -4.84 -4.33 -6.31
C ILE A 116 -5.86 -4.47 -7.44
N ILE A 117 -6.14 -3.39 -8.17
CA ILE A 117 -7.07 -3.39 -9.31
C ILE A 117 -6.55 -4.33 -10.40
N LEU A 118 -5.27 -4.22 -10.77
CA LEU A 118 -4.65 -5.10 -11.76
C LEU A 118 -4.66 -6.57 -11.30
N CYS A 119 -4.39 -6.82 -10.01
CA CYS A 119 -4.45 -8.16 -9.43
C CYS A 119 -5.86 -8.77 -9.59
N ALA A 120 -6.91 -8.01 -9.33
CA ALA A 120 -8.29 -8.44 -9.53
C ALA A 120 -8.60 -8.73 -11.01
N LEU A 121 -8.19 -7.83 -11.91
CA LEU A 121 -8.42 -7.98 -13.35
C LEU A 121 -7.67 -9.18 -13.93
N VAL A 122 -6.42 -9.39 -13.53
CA VAL A 122 -5.61 -10.54 -13.95
C VAL A 122 -6.20 -11.83 -13.38
N SER A 123 -6.60 -11.83 -12.10
CA SER A 123 -7.25 -12.98 -11.45
C SER A 123 -8.53 -13.41 -12.19
N LYS A 124 -9.35 -12.43 -12.63
CA LYS A 124 -10.56 -12.63 -13.42
C LYS A 124 -10.26 -13.14 -14.83
N ARG A 125 -9.32 -12.50 -15.54
CA ARG A 125 -9.11 -12.70 -16.98
C ARG A 125 -8.23 -13.88 -17.31
N TYR A 126 -7.20 -14.16 -16.51
CA TYR A 126 -6.13 -15.10 -16.87
C TYR A 126 -6.00 -16.28 -15.92
N LEU A 127 -6.40 -16.14 -14.66
CA LEU A 127 -6.11 -17.16 -13.63
C LEU A 127 -7.28 -18.09 -13.33
N GLY A 128 -8.46 -17.88 -13.92
CA GLY A 128 -9.66 -18.68 -13.60
C GLY A 128 -10.00 -18.66 -12.10
N THR A 129 -9.64 -17.57 -11.41
CA THR A 129 -9.89 -17.44 -9.96
C THR A 129 -11.39 -17.35 -9.70
N HIS A 130 -11.87 -17.97 -8.62
CA HIS A 130 -13.28 -17.95 -8.25
C HIS A 130 -13.80 -16.51 -8.13
N TRP A 131 -15.03 -16.28 -8.59
CA TRP A 131 -15.53 -14.91 -8.78
C TRP A 131 -15.61 -14.10 -7.49
N CYS A 132 -15.96 -14.73 -6.37
CA CYS A 132 -15.99 -14.05 -5.08
C CYS A 132 -14.63 -13.41 -4.74
N ILE A 133 -13.52 -14.07 -5.08
CA ILE A 133 -12.18 -13.58 -4.73
C ILE A 133 -11.79 -12.40 -5.61
N TRP A 134 -11.90 -12.52 -6.95
CA TRP A 134 -11.51 -11.40 -7.81
C TRP A 134 -12.48 -10.21 -7.69
N ALA A 135 -13.77 -10.46 -7.45
CA ALA A 135 -14.75 -9.39 -7.25
C ALA A 135 -14.50 -8.67 -5.92
N PHE A 136 -14.18 -9.41 -4.85
CA PHE A 136 -13.80 -8.82 -3.58
C PHE A 136 -12.50 -8.00 -3.69
N ARG A 137 -11.47 -8.51 -4.38
CA ARG A 137 -10.24 -7.74 -4.65
C ARG A 137 -10.52 -6.47 -5.46
N LEU A 138 -11.42 -6.53 -6.46
CA LEU A 138 -11.80 -5.36 -7.24
C LEU A 138 -12.53 -4.32 -6.37
N LEU A 139 -13.44 -4.77 -5.50
CA LEU A 139 -14.11 -3.90 -4.54
C LEU A 139 -13.10 -3.22 -3.61
N LEU A 140 -12.15 -3.97 -3.05
CA LEU A 140 -11.06 -3.41 -2.24
C LEU A 140 -10.26 -2.38 -3.02
N GLY A 141 -9.89 -2.67 -4.28
CA GLY A 141 -9.15 -1.72 -5.13
C GLY A 141 -9.90 -0.43 -5.41
N ILE A 142 -11.20 -0.51 -5.71
CA ILE A 142 -12.05 0.67 -5.92
C ILE A 142 -12.16 1.48 -4.62
N MET A 143 -12.43 0.82 -3.50
CA MET A 143 -12.51 1.50 -2.20
C MET A 143 -11.18 2.15 -1.83
N ALA A 144 -10.04 1.47 -2.02
CA ALA A 144 -8.70 2.00 -1.78
C ALA A 144 -8.45 3.27 -2.62
N GLY A 145 -8.85 3.27 -3.89
CA GLY A 145 -8.72 4.45 -4.76
C GLY A 145 -9.57 5.63 -4.29
N ILE A 146 -10.82 5.38 -3.88
CA ILE A 146 -11.70 6.40 -3.33
C ILE A 146 -11.09 6.96 -2.04
N THR A 147 -10.75 6.10 -1.07
CA THR A 147 -10.22 6.54 0.21
C THR A 147 -8.90 7.28 0.06
N SER A 148 -7.98 6.81 -0.80
CA SER A 148 -6.69 7.48 -1.02
C SER A 148 -6.87 8.86 -1.68
N SER A 149 -7.79 8.98 -2.64
CA SER A 149 -8.08 10.26 -3.29
C SER A 149 -8.71 11.26 -2.33
N PHE A 150 -9.69 10.83 -1.53
CA PHE A 150 -10.31 11.68 -0.52
C PHE A 150 -9.33 12.07 0.57
N PHE A 151 -8.46 11.15 1.02
CA PHE A 151 -7.36 11.46 1.92
C PHE A 151 -6.51 12.60 1.38
N SER A 152 -5.99 12.48 0.15
CA SER A 152 -5.12 13.50 -0.45
C SER A 152 -5.84 14.83 -0.66
N ILE A 153 -7.08 14.83 -1.16
CA ILE A 153 -7.85 16.06 -1.37
C ILE A 153 -8.16 16.75 -0.05
N CYS A 154 -8.70 16.01 0.94
CA CYS A 154 -9.00 16.57 2.26
C CYS A 154 -7.71 17.04 2.95
N HIS A 155 -6.58 16.34 2.81
CA HIS A 155 -5.29 16.76 3.36
C HIS A 155 -4.88 18.12 2.80
N THR A 156 -4.85 18.25 1.48
CA THR A 156 -4.46 19.50 0.80
C THR A 156 -5.38 20.66 1.15
N VAL A 157 -6.70 20.45 1.13
CA VAL A 157 -7.68 21.51 1.50
C VAL A 157 -7.53 21.88 2.97
N SER A 158 -7.32 20.90 3.85
CA SER A 158 -7.06 21.11 5.27
C SER A 158 -5.83 21.97 5.52
N ARG A 159 -4.78 21.79 4.70
CA ARG A 159 -3.52 22.52 4.78
C ARG A 159 -3.63 23.95 4.27
N ILE A 160 -4.29 24.17 3.13
CA ILE A 160 -4.49 25.51 2.56
C ILE A 160 -5.30 26.40 3.50
N ASN A 161 -6.26 25.83 4.24
CA ASN A 161 -7.12 26.57 5.16
C ASN A 161 -6.54 26.70 6.58
N PHE A 162 -5.33 26.23 6.84
CA PHE A 162 -4.72 26.27 8.17
C PHE A 162 -3.81 27.49 8.32
N ASN A 163 -4.06 28.32 9.33
CA ASN A 163 -3.34 29.58 9.57
C ASN A 163 -2.24 29.48 10.65
N GLY A 164 -1.79 28.28 11.00
CA GLY A 164 -0.72 28.03 11.97
C GLY A 164 0.59 27.57 11.33
N THR A 165 1.52 27.07 12.16
CA THR A 165 2.80 26.55 11.68
C THR A 165 2.65 25.19 11.01
N GLN A 166 3.65 24.81 10.19
CA GLN A 166 3.66 23.52 9.51
C GLN A 166 3.60 22.35 10.50
N GLU A 167 4.36 22.43 11.60
CA GLU A 167 4.37 21.41 12.66
C GLU A 167 3.00 21.28 13.35
N GLU A 168 2.34 22.39 13.67
CA GLU A 168 0.98 22.37 14.22
C GLU A 168 -0.06 21.80 13.23
N SER A 169 0.19 21.97 11.92
CA SER A 169 -0.73 21.48 10.89
C SER A 169 -0.72 19.96 10.73
N LEU A 170 0.41 19.34 11.09
CA LEU A 170 0.71 17.91 10.99
C LEU A 170 0.50 17.15 12.30
N THR A 171 0.36 17.88 13.41
CA THR A 171 0.13 17.34 14.75
C THR A 171 -1.33 17.52 15.17
N TYR A 172 -1.60 17.46 16.47
CA TYR A 172 -2.95 17.44 17.02
C TYR A 172 -3.70 18.75 16.72
N ARG A 173 -4.83 18.66 16.00
CA ARG A 173 -5.61 19.85 15.61
C ARG A 173 -6.80 20.06 16.54
N HIS A 174 -7.06 21.31 16.94
CA HIS A 174 -8.17 21.65 17.82
C HIS A 174 -9.43 22.09 17.06
N PRO A 175 -10.64 21.78 17.58
CA PRO A 175 -11.88 22.35 17.06
C PRO A 175 -11.81 23.88 17.09
N GLY A 176 -12.12 24.52 15.95
CA GLY A 176 -12.07 25.98 15.79
C GLY A 176 -10.86 26.50 15.00
N GLN A 177 -9.84 25.68 14.78
CA GLN A 177 -8.76 26.01 13.85
C GLN A 177 -9.20 25.83 12.39
N GLY A 178 -8.67 26.66 11.49
CA GLY A 178 -8.98 26.60 10.06
C GLY A 178 -8.69 25.23 9.45
N GLY A 179 -9.56 24.77 8.55
CA GLY A 179 -9.43 23.48 7.88
C GLY A 179 -9.68 22.24 8.76
N PHE A 180 -10.09 22.37 10.02
CA PHE A 180 -10.26 21.26 10.96
C PHE A 180 -11.19 20.14 10.46
N SER A 181 -12.32 20.46 9.85
CA SER A 181 -13.24 19.44 9.29
C SER A 181 -12.57 18.61 8.19
N PHE A 182 -11.73 19.26 7.36
CA PHE A 182 -10.98 18.59 6.31
C PHE A 182 -9.81 17.78 6.87
N TYR A 183 -9.20 18.21 7.98
CA TYR A 183 -8.23 17.40 8.71
C TYR A 183 -8.86 16.08 9.17
N LEU A 184 -10.00 16.15 9.87
CA LEU A 184 -10.69 14.95 10.36
C LEU A 184 -11.18 14.04 9.22
N CYS A 185 -11.64 14.65 8.11
CA CYS A 185 -11.93 13.92 6.87
C CYS A 185 -10.68 13.14 6.42
N SER A 186 -9.55 13.82 6.29
CA SER A 186 -8.32 13.26 5.76
C SER A 186 -7.79 12.12 6.63
N THR A 187 -7.69 12.30 7.95
CA THR A 187 -7.22 11.25 8.87
C THR A 187 -8.13 10.02 8.82
N SER A 188 -9.45 10.21 8.78
CA SER A 188 -10.41 9.11 8.64
C SER A 188 -10.19 8.30 7.36
N PHE A 189 -9.93 8.97 6.24
CA PHE A 189 -9.70 8.32 4.96
C PHE A 189 -8.33 7.66 4.85
N GLU A 190 -7.30 8.19 5.50
CA GLU A 190 -5.99 7.55 5.60
C GLU A 190 -6.10 6.20 6.33
N TRP A 191 -6.73 6.18 7.50
CA TRP A 191 -6.97 4.96 8.27
C TRP A 191 -7.79 3.93 7.49
N ALA A 192 -8.84 4.38 6.81
CA ALA A 192 -9.64 3.52 5.94
C ALA A 192 -8.79 2.91 4.80
N ALA A 193 -7.97 3.72 4.12
CA ALA A 193 -7.10 3.26 3.05
C ALA A 193 -6.08 2.21 3.55
N GLY A 194 -5.43 2.46 4.68
CA GLY A 194 -4.49 1.53 5.30
C GLY A 194 -5.15 0.18 5.62
N PHE A 195 -6.33 0.20 6.24
CA PHE A 195 -7.08 -1.03 6.55
C PHE A 195 -7.48 -1.81 5.29
N ILE A 196 -7.96 -1.14 4.25
CA ILE A 196 -8.34 -1.77 2.97
C ILE A 196 -7.14 -2.45 2.32
N ILE A 197 -5.98 -1.80 2.32
CA ILE A 197 -4.74 -2.36 1.77
C ILE A 197 -4.30 -3.60 2.55
N ILE A 198 -4.34 -3.56 3.88
CA ILE A 198 -4.02 -4.73 4.72
C ILE A 198 -4.98 -5.89 4.43
N MET A 199 -6.29 -5.60 4.31
CA MET A 199 -7.30 -6.60 3.96
C MET A 199 -7.03 -7.27 2.60
N PHE A 200 -6.48 -6.54 1.63
CA PHE A 200 -6.07 -7.13 0.35
C PHE A 200 -4.96 -8.17 0.54
N PHE A 201 -3.91 -7.88 1.32
CA PHE A 201 -2.82 -8.84 1.57
C PHE A 201 -3.31 -10.13 2.25
N ILE A 202 -4.36 -10.06 3.09
CA ILE A 202 -4.99 -11.24 3.68
C ILE A 202 -5.59 -12.16 2.59
N THR A 203 -6.10 -11.59 1.49
CA THR A 203 -6.61 -12.39 0.37
C THR A 203 -5.51 -13.21 -0.32
N TRP A 204 -4.24 -12.82 -0.19
CA TRP A 204 -3.10 -13.60 -0.67
C TRP A 204 -2.69 -14.71 0.27
N ALA A 205 -2.78 -14.53 1.59
CA ALA A 205 -2.51 -15.61 2.54
C ALA A 205 -3.40 -16.83 2.24
N TYR A 206 -4.66 -16.60 1.87
CA TYR A 206 -5.58 -17.65 1.41
C TYR A 206 -5.14 -18.33 0.10
N GLU A 207 -4.55 -17.60 -0.85
CA GLU A 207 -4.13 -18.14 -2.15
C GLU A 207 -2.79 -18.87 -2.04
N PHE A 208 -1.82 -18.29 -1.33
CA PHE A 208 -0.47 -18.83 -1.16
C PHE A 208 -0.44 -20.17 -0.45
N ARG A 209 -1.40 -20.45 0.45
CA ARG A 209 -1.50 -21.76 1.12
C ARG A 209 -1.66 -22.95 0.17
N SER A 210 -2.06 -22.69 -1.08
CA SER A 210 -2.27 -23.72 -2.11
C SER A 210 -1.02 -24.02 -2.94
N TYR A 211 0.10 -23.32 -2.70
CA TYR A 211 1.32 -23.44 -3.49
C TYR A 211 2.50 -23.85 -2.62
N ALA A 212 3.31 -24.77 -3.14
CA ALA A 212 4.60 -25.14 -2.56
C ALA A 212 5.72 -24.61 -3.46
N LEU A 213 6.70 -23.92 -2.87
CA LEU A 213 7.88 -23.44 -3.58
C LEU A 213 8.93 -24.54 -3.61
N GLN A 214 9.36 -24.92 -4.81
CA GLN A 214 10.55 -25.76 -4.99
C GLN A 214 11.77 -24.85 -5.13
N LEU A 215 12.76 -25.04 -4.26
CA LEU A 215 14.01 -24.29 -4.34
C LEU A 215 14.78 -24.68 -5.62
N PRO A 216 15.44 -23.71 -6.29
CA PRO A 216 16.26 -24.02 -7.45
C PRO A 216 17.42 -24.93 -7.04
N GLN A 217 17.68 -25.95 -7.85
CA GLN A 217 18.83 -26.84 -7.64
C GLN A 217 20.11 -26.10 -8.00
N ILE A 218 21.06 -26.02 -7.05
CA ILE A 218 22.38 -25.45 -7.30
C ILE A 218 23.28 -26.56 -7.83
N VAL A 219 23.58 -26.52 -9.13
CA VAL A 219 24.50 -27.48 -9.77
C VAL A 219 25.84 -26.79 -10.03
N ARG A 220 26.94 -27.41 -9.60
CA ARG A 220 28.30 -26.94 -9.90
C ARG A 220 28.58 -27.20 -11.39
N LYS A 221 28.81 -26.14 -12.17
CA LYS A 221 29.25 -26.30 -13.57
C LYS A 221 30.56 -27.08 -13.60
N HIS A 222 30.61 -28.19 -14.33
CA HIS A 222 31.87 -28.89 -14.60
C HIS A 222 32.66 -28.08 -15.65
N PRO A 223 34.01 -28.00 -15.54
CA PRO A 223 34.84 -27.20 -16.44
C PRO A 223 34.71 -27.53 -17.94
N SER A 224 34.16 -28.70 -18.30
CA SER A 224 34.01 -29.18 -19.68
C SER A 224 32.69 -28.81 -20.35
N GLU A 225 31.75 -28.14 -19.67
CA GLU A 225 30.41 -27.83 -20.20
C GLU A 225 30.24 -26.37 -20.68
N SER A 226 31.30 -25.55 -20.64
CA SER A 226 31.24 -24.13 -21.04
C SER A 226 30.95 -23.90 -22.53
N ASP A 227 31.16 -24.91 -23.38
CA ASP A 227 31.24 -24.70 -24.83
C ASP A 227 29.96 -25.07 -25.60
N ILE A 228 28.97 -25.70 -24.95
CA ILE A 228 27.79 -26.24 -25.66
C ILE A 228 26.65 -25.21 -25.78
N TYR A 229 26.61 -24.17 -24.93
CA TYR A 229 25.52 -23.19 -24.91
C TYR A 229 25.77 -21.91 -25.75
N SER A 230 26.93 -21.76 -26.39
CA SER A 230 27.22 -20.61 -27.26
C SER A 230 26.77 -20.80 -28.73
N LEU A 231 26.34 -22.00 -29.12
CA LEU A 231 26.06 -22.36 -30.53
C LEU A 231 24.57 -22.38 -30.93
N LYS A 232 23.67 -21.84 -30.10
CA LYS A 232 22.26 -21.64 -30.48
C LYS A 232 21.78 -20.24 -30.10
N SER A 233 22.33 -19.23 -30.79
CA SER A 233 21.67 -17.93 -30.99
C SER A 233 20.96 -17.93 -32.33
#